data_AF-A0A3N4GVW9-F1
#
_entry.id   AF-A0A3N4GVW9-F1
#
_cell.length_a   1.000
_cell.length_b   1.000
_cell.length_c   1.000
_cell.angle_alpha   90.00
_cell.angle_beta   90.00
_cell.angle_gamma   90.00
#
_symmetry.space_group_name_H-M   'P 1'
#
loop_
_entity.id
_entity.type
_entity.pdbx_description
1 polymer ?
#
loop_
_entity_poly.entity_id
_entity_poly.type
_entity_poly.pdbx_seq_one_letter_code
_entity_poly.pdbx_strand_id
1 'polypeptide(L)'
;MKKILIGYLVLVIIGTSFTFREENMWALFAKTRFIEKLNRELGMYFLYPKFPDELKAFEGKTVSISGFYIPLDINDSNIAVVSKFPMAECFFCGGSGPESIVVAYLKKKPGKRIKTDDIVTIRGKLKLNEDDIEELNFILLDAEFVNE
;
A
#
# COMPACT_ATOMS: atom_id res chain seq x y z
N MET A 1 56.24 42.12 8.24
CA MET A 1 55.87 41.06 7.26
C MET A 1 56.03 39.73 7.99
N LYS A 2 55.07 38.85 8.24
CA LYS A 2 53.80 38.46 7.63
C LYS A 2 52.76 38.25 8.72
N LYS A 3 51.54 38.73 8.51
CA LYS A 3 50.36 38.36 9.31
C LYS A 3 49.85 37.03 8.76
N ILE A 4 49.86 35.96 9.56
CA ILE A 4 49.26 34.68 9.17
C ILE A 4 47.79 34.73 9.62
N LEU A 5 46.90 35.02 8.67
CA LEU A 5 45.46 34.86 8.87
C LEU A 5 45.16 33.36 8.89
N ILE A 6 44.80 32.84 10.07
CA ILE A 6 44.22 31.50 10.22
C ILE A 6 42.74 31.64 9.87
N GLY A 7 42.40 31.33 8.62
CA GLY A 7 41.02 31.25 8.16
C GLY A 7 40.34 30.02 8.76
N TYR A 8 39.42 30.22 9.69
CA TYR A 8 38.54 29.19 10.20
C TYR A 8 37.49 28.86 9.11
N LEU A 9 37.75 27.83 8.30
CA LEU A 9 36.76 27.27 7.38
C LEU A 9 35.81 26.38 8.21
N VAL A 10 34.72 26.95 8.71
CA VAL A 10 33.62 26.19 9.32
C VAL A 10 32.89 25.46 8.19
N LEU A 11 33.18 24.17 8.02
CA LEU A 11 32.45 23.29 7.12
C LEU A 11 31.08 22.99 7.76
N VAL A 12 30.07 23.81 7.45
CA VAL A 12 28.68 23.56 7.86
C VAL A 12 28.17 22.38 7.04
N ILE A 13 28.23 21.17 7.63
CA ILE A 13 27.53 20.00 7.12
C ILE A 13 26.05 20.25 7.36
N ILE A 14 25.36 20.82 6.37
CA ILE A 14 23.90 20.91 6.36
C ILE A 14 23.41 19.47 6.18
N GLY A 15 23.16 18.78 7.29
CA GLY A 15 22.49 17.50 7.28
C GLY A 15 21.11 17.69 6.67
N THR A 16 20.93 17.27 5.42
CA THR A 16 19.61 17.20 4.80
C THR A 16 18.85 16.10 5.51
N SER A 17 18.00 16.46 6.47
CA SER A 17 16.99 15.57 7.00
C SER A 17 16.11 15.13 5.83
N PHE A 18 16.29 13.89 5.37
CA PHE A 18 15.35 13.24 4.46
C PHE A 18 14.04 13.08 5.24
N THR A 19 13.16 14.07 5.12
CA THR A 19 11.80 13.94 5.63
C THR A 19 11.09 12.94 4.74
N PHE A 20 10.89 11.73 5.23
CA PHE A 20 10.06 10.74 4.54
C PHE A 20 8.62 11.26 4.57
N ARG A 21 8.18 11.90 3.49
CA ARG A 21 6.78 12.31 3.35
C ARG A 21 5.97 11.03 3.16
N GLU A 22 5.08 10.74 4.10
CA GLU A 22 4.12 9.65 3.93
C GLU A 22 3.19 10.05 2.78
N GLU A 23 3.39 9.41 1.63
CA GLU A 23 2.57 9.62 0.45
C GLU A 23 1.17 9.05 0.69
N ASN A 24 0.14 9.77 0.26
CA ASN A 24 -1.24 9.33 0.42
C ASN A 24 -1.52 8.22 -0.61
N MET A 25 -1.22 6.97 -0.22
CA MET A 25 -1.38 5.81 -1.09
C MET A 25 -2.81 5.65 -1.62
N TRP A 26 -3.83 5.95 -0.81
CA TRP A 26 -5.22 5.91 -1.26
C TRP A 26 -5.52 6.90 -2.39
N ALA A 27 -4.88 8.08 -2.37
CA ALA A 27 -5.01 9.05 -3.45
C ALA A 27 -4.31 8.59 -4.74
N LEU A 28 -3.19 7.85 -4.63
CA LEU A 28 -2.50 7.24 -5.77
C LEU A 28 -3.31 6.08 -6.34
N PHE A 29 -3.83 5.19 -5.49
CA PHE A 29 -4.65 4.05 -5.92
C PHE A 29 -5.91 4.51 -6.64
N ALA A 30 -6.57 5.57 -6.16
CA ALA A 30 -7.76 6.15 -6.76
C ALA A 30 -7.57 6.69 -8.19
N LYS A 31 -6.33 6.89 -8.64
CA LYS A 31 -6.02 7.30 -10.02
C LYS A 31 -5.91 6.11 -10.98
N THR A 32 -5.95 4.88 -10.47
CA THR A 32 -5.98 3.66 -11.28
C THR A 32 -7.27 3.60 -12.08
N ARG A 33 -7.16 3.36 -13.39
CA ARG A 33 -8.33 3.15 -14.24
C ARG A 33 -8.59 1.66 -14.37
N PHE A 34 -9.84 1.25 -14.30
CA PHE A 34 -10.23 -0.14 -14.51
C PHE A 34 -10.91 -0.29 -15.86
N ILE A 35 -10.40 -1.22 -16.68
CA ILE A 35 -10.90 -1.49 -18.02
C ILE A 35 -11.57 -2.86 -18.01
N GLU A 36 -12.86 -2.89 -18.31
CA GLU A 36 -13.59 -4.14 -18.49
C GLU A 36 -13.13 -4.86 -19.76
N LYS A 37 -12.76 -6.13 -19.63
CA LYS A 37 -12.32 -6.99 -20.75
C LYS A 37 -12.84 -8.41 -20.58
N LEU A 38 -13.18 -9.05 -21.69
CA LEU A 38 -13.52 -10.48 -21.71
C LEU A 38 -12.27 -11.32 -21.44
N ASN A 39 -12.27 -12.03 -20.32
CA ASN A 39 -11.35 -13.15 -20.13
C ASN A 39 -11.88 -14.34 -20.95
N ARG A 40 -11.13 -14.75 -21.98
CA ARG A 40 -11.57 -15.79 -22.93
C ARG A 40 -11.57 -17.19 -22.33
N GLU A 41 -10.71 -17.43 -21.34
CA GLU A 41 -10.61 -18.73 -20.68
C GLU A 41 -11.82 -18.99 -19.79
N LEU A 42 -12.23 -17.98 -19.02
CA LEU A 42 -13.39 -18.07 -18.15
C LEU A 42 -14.71 -17.65 -18.82
N GLY A 43 -14.65 -17.09 -20.04
CA GLY A 43 -15.83 -16.68 -20.80
C GLY A 43 -16.63 -15.53 -20.15
N MET A 44 -16.00 -14.73 -19.29
CA MET A 44 -16.65 -13.65 -18.53
C MET A 44 -15.80 -12.38 -18.49
N TYR A 45 -16.44 -11.25 -18.18
CA TYR A 45 -15.78 -9.95 -18.13
C TYR A 45 -15.16 -9.69 -16.74
N PHE A 46 -13.95 -9.15 -16.74
CA PHE A 46 -13.23 -8.72 -15.55
C PHE A 46 -12.72 -7.30 -15.71
N LEU A 47 -12.50 -6.63 -14.57
CA LEU A 47 -11.85 -5.33 -14.50
C LEU A 47 -10.33 -5.50 -14.42
N TYR A 48 -9.62 -5.01 -15.43
CA TYR A 48 -8.16 -4.99 -15.44
C TYR A 48 -7.65 -3.58 -15.12
N PRO A 49 -6.74 -3.41 -14.15
CA PRO A 49 -6.23 -2.10 -13.81
C PRO A 49 -5.27 -1.57 -14.89
N LYS A 50 -5.23 -0.26 -15.00
CA LYS A 50 -4.21 0.51 -15.68
C LYS A 50 -3.66 1.52 -14.68
N PHE A 51 -2.54 1.13 -14.08
CA PHE A 51 -1.86 1.94 -13.07
C PHE A 51 -1.19 3.16 -13.71
N PRO A 52 -1.31 4.36 -13.13
CA PRO A 52 -0.61 5.54 -13.60
C PRO A 52 0.90 5.44 -13.31
N ASP A 53 1.73 6.12 -14.10
CA ASP A 53 3.20 6.08 -13.97
C ASP A 53 3.70 6.48 -12.58
N GLU A 54 3.03 7.46 -11.97
CA GLU A 54 3.32 7.88 -10.58
C GLU A 54 3.12 6.75 -9.56
N LEU A 55 2.12 5.88 -9.74
CA LEU A 55 1.91 4.73 -8.87
C LEU A 55 2.90 3.62 -9.20
N LYS A 56 3.20 3.39 -10.48
CA LYS A 56 4.22 2.42 -10.91
C LYS A 56 5.60 2.76 -10.33
N ALA A 57 5.89 4.02 -10.08
CA ALA A 57 7.11 4.45 -9.39
C ALA A 57 7.23 3.95 -7.94
N PHE A 58 6.16 3.41 -7.34
CA PHE A 58 6.16 2.78 -6.02
C PHE A 58 6.26 1.24 -6.08
N GLU A 59 6.23 0.63 -7.26
CA GLU A 59 6.40 -0.82 -7.43
C GLU A 59 7.70 -1.26 -6.74
N GLY A 60 7.60 -2.28 -5.88
CA GLY A 60 8.72 -2.81 -5.13
C GLY A 60 9.25 -1.93 -4.00
N LYS A 61 8.67 -0.75 -3.74
CA LYS A 61 9.02 0.10 -2.59
C LYS A 61 8.20 -0.26 -1.35
N THR A 62 8.79 -0.05 -0.18
CA THR A 62 8.05 -0.16 1.08
C THR A 62 7.14 1.06 1.25
N VAL A 63 5.85 0.81 1.42
CA VAL A 63 4.82 1.82 1.68
C VAL A 63 4.05 1.48 2.95
N SER A 64 3.50 2.50 3.61
CA SER A 64 2.60 2.35 4.75
C SER A 64 1.20 2.77 4.34
N ILE A 65 0.19 2.04 4.79
CA ILE A 65 -1.22 2.29 4.49
C ILE A 65 -2.02 2.17 5.78
N SER A 66 -2.81 3.20 6.07
CA SER A 66 -3.76 3.19 7.19
C SER A 66 -5.19 3.04 6.67
N GLY A 67 -5.98 2.17 7.31
CA GLY A 67 -7.37 1.93 6.93
C GLY A 67 -8.08 0.95 7.85
N PHE A 68 -9.30 0.58 7.48
CA PHE A 68 -10.16 -0.33 8.22
C PHE A 68 -9.74 -1.78 7.97
N TYR A 69 -9.53 -2.54 9.05
CA TYR A 69 -9.23 -3.96 8.97
C TYR A 69 -10.49 -4.76 8.56
N ILE A 70 -10.37 -5.50 7.46
CA ILE A 70 -11.41 -6.36 6.92
C ILE A 70 -10.92 -7.81 7.09
N PRO A 71 -11.48 -8.60 8.03
CA PRO A 71 -11.08 -9.98 8.18
C PRO A 71 -11.55 -10.77 6.96
N LEU A 72 -10.62 -11.43 6.28
CA LEU A 72 -10.96 -12.53 5.39
C LEU A 72 -10.82 -13.82 6.20
N ASP A 73 -11.90 -14.58 6.34
CA ASP A 73 -11.92 -15.84 7.07
C ASP A 73 -11.32 -16.97 6.23
N ILE A 74 -10.09 -16.73 5.75
CA ILE A 74 -9.30 -17.70 5.00
C ILE A 74 -8.45 -18.41 6.05
N ASN A 75 -9.00 -19.52 6.54
CA ASN A 75 -8.37 -20.40 7.53
C ASN A 75 -6.87 -20.54 7.22
N ASP A 76 -6.05 -20.11 8.17
CA ASP A 76 -4.57 -20.19 8.17
C ASP A 76 -3.76 -19.20 7.31
N SER A 77 -4.39 -18.23 6.66
CA SER A 77 -3.63 -17.28 5.87
C SER A 77 -2.97 -16.19 6.74
N ASN A 78 -1.68 -15.95 6.54
CA ASN A 78 -0.99 -14.74 7.01
C ASN A 78 -1.42 -13.56 6.12
N ILE A 79 -2.72 -13.30 6.01
CA ILE A 79 -3.27 -12.29 5.12
C ILE A 79 -4.14 -11.32 5.93
N ALA A 80 -4.01 -10.03 5.63
CA ALA A 80 -4.92 -9.00 6.09
C ALA A 80 -5.43 -8.21 4.90
N VAL A 81 -6.71 -7.85 4.91
CA VAL A 81 -7.22 -6.82 4.00
C VAL A 81 -7.38 -5.52 4.77
N VAL A 82 -6.89 -4.45 4.16
CA VAL A 82 -7.10 -3.08 4.64
C VAL A 82 -7.94 -2.34 3.60
N SER A 83 -9.03 -1.74 4.07
CA SER A 83 -9.95 -0.95 3.26
C SER A 83 -9.84 0.52 3.60
N LYS A 84 -10.01 1.38 2.59
CA LYS A 84 -10.14 2.84 2.79
C LYS A 84 -11.40 3.20 3.58
N PHE A 85 -12.45 2.37 3.47
CA PHE A 85 -13.77 2.58 4.06
C PHE A 85 -14.15 1.44 5.01
N PRO A 86 -15.08 1.67 5.95
CA PRO A 86 -15.61 0.61 6.80
C PRO A 86 -16.20 -0.55 5.98
N MET A 87 -16.35 -1.72 6.60
CA MET A 87 -16.88 -2.95 5.98
C MET A 87 -18.17 -2.69 5.19
N ALA A 88 -19.10 -1.91 5.74
CA ALA A 88 -20.39 -1.62 5.09
C ALA A 88 -20.27 -0.95 3.71
N GLU A 89 -19.14 -0.29 3.43
CA GLU A 89 -18.85 0.41 2.18
C GLU A 89 -17.65 -0.20 1.43
N CYS A 90 -17.11 -1.31 1.92
CA CYS A 90 -15.95 -1.98 1.34
C CYS A 90 -16.26 -2.51 -0.07
N PHE A 91 -15.21 -2.64 -0.89
CA PHE A 91 -15.29 -3.23 -2.24
C PHE A 91 -16.02 -4.57 -2.26
N PHE A 92 -15.72 -5.46 -1.31
CA PHE A 92 -16.38 -6.77 -1.24
C PHE A 92 -17.89 -6.70 -0.95
N CYS A 93 -18.37 -5.59 -0.39
CA CYS A 93 -19.79 -5.34 -0.16
C CYS A 93 -20.45 -4.51 -1.29
N GLY A 94 -19.69 -4.18 -2.35
CA GLY A 94 -20.18 -3.39 -3.49
C GLY A 94 -20.32 -1.89 -3.22
N GLY A 95 -19.82 -1.39 -2.10
CA GLY A 95 -19.92 0.04 -1.74
C GLY A 95 -18.84 0.93 -2.37
N SER A 96 -17.74 0.34 -2.83
CA SER A 96 -16.58 1.03 -3.39
C SER A 96 -15.91 0.22 -4.50
N GLY A 97 -15.04 0.86 -5.27
CA GLY A 97 -14.26 0.20 -6.31
C GLY A 97 -12.99 -0.50 -5.79
N PRO A 98 -12.33 -1.32 -6.63
CA PRO A 98 -11.12 -2.06 -6.25
C PRO A 98 -9.94 -1.17 -5.82
N GLU A 99 -9.93 0.11 -6.19
CA GLU A 99 -8.98 1.12 -5.71
C GLU A 99 -9.04 1.39 -4.19
N SER A 100 -10.10 0.94 -3.51
CA SER A 100 -10.32 1.22 -2.11
C SER A 100 -9.84 0.11 -1.17
N ILE A 101 -9.21 -0.95 -1.67
CA ILE A 101 -8.72 -2.06 -0.86
C ILE A 101 -7.30 -2.46 -1.23
N VAL A 102 -6.60 -3.03 -0.24
CA VAL A 102 -5.28 -3.62 -0.42
C VAL A 102 -5.22 -4.93 0.35
N VAL A 103 -4.67 -5.98 -0.26
CA VAL A 103 -4.34 -7.22 0.44
C VAL A 103 -2.90 -7.14 0.92
N ALA A 104 -2.64 -7.62 2.13
CA ALA A 104 -1.33 -7.65 2.71
C ALA A 104 -0.97 -9.07 3.12
N TYR A 105 0.12 -9.58 2.55
CA TYR A 105 0.73 -10.85 2.93
C TYR A 105 1.71 -10.60 4.07
N LEU A 106 1.26 -10.94 5.27
CA LEU A 106 1.95 -10.72 6.53
C LEU A 106 3.13 -11.69 6.71
N LYS A 107 4.24 -11.19 7.27
CA LYS A 107 5.35 -12.05 7.70
C LYS A 107 4.98 -12.96 8.88
N LYS A 108 4.06 -12.49 9.72
CA LYS A 108 3.61 -13.15 10.94
C LYS A 108 2.14 -12.83 11.20
N LYS A 109 1.42 -13.75 11.84
CA LYS A 109 0.08 -13.46 12.36
C LYS A 109 0.15 -12.33 13.40
N PRO A 110 -0.88 -11.48 13.50
CA PRO A 110 -0.98 -10.54 14.60
C PRO A 110 -1.09 -11.33 15.92
N GLY A 111 -0.28 -10.94 16.90
CA GLY A 111 -0.24 -11.43 18.28
C GLY A 111 -1.45 -11.01 19.12
N LYS A 112 -2.25 -10.06 18.66
CA LYS A 112 -3.58 -9.77 19.21
C LYS A 112 -4.67 -9.91 18.14
N ARG A 113 -5.89 -10.25 18.59
CA ARG A 113 -7.07 -10.24 17.72
C ARG A 113 -7.41 -8.81 17.33
N ILE A 114 -7.41 -8.52 16.04
CA ILE A 114 -7.88 -7.26 15.45
C ILE A 114 -9.36 -7.44 15.09
N LYS A 115 -10.20 -6.46 15.42
CA LYS A 115 -11.63 -6.50 15.12
C LYS A 115 -11.89 -5.88 13.74
N THR A 116 -12.97 -6.31 13.10
CA THR A 116 -13.48 -5.65 11.90
C THR A 116 -13.65 -4.16 12.16
N ASP A 117 -13.26 -3.34 11.19
CA ASP A 117 -13.30 -1.87 11.23
C ASP A 117 -12.37 -1.21 12.26
N ASP A 118 -11.50 -1.96 12.94
CA ASP A 118 -10.37 -1.35 13.63
C ASP A 118 -9.48 -0.64 12.61
N ILE A 119 -9.08 0.60 12.90
CA ILE A 119 -8.14 1.33 12.08
C ILE A 119 -6.74 0.80 12.37
N VAL A 120 -6.11 0.25 11.34
CA VAL A 120 -4.76 -0.32 11.39
C VAL A 120 -3.85 0.40 10.42
N THR A 121 -2.56 0.46 10.74
CA THR A 121 -1.51 0.84 9.80
C THR A 121 -0.68 -0.38 9.49
N ILE A 122 -0.61 -0.72 8.20
CA ILE A 122 0.19 -1.83 7.69
C ILE A 122 1.30 -1.28 6.80
N ARG A 123 2.48 -1.89 6.88
CA ARG A 123 3.64 -1.52 6.07
C ARG A 123 4.17 -2.76 5.36
N GLY A 124 4.45 -2.62 4.06
CA GLY A 124 4.96 -3.73 3.25
C GLY A 124 5.48 -3.24 1.90
N LYS A 125 6.03 -4.16 1.10
CA LYS A 125 6.50 -3.88 -0.26
C LYS A 125 5.32 -3.88 -1.22
N LEU A 126 5.07 -2.76 -1.90
CA LEU A 126 3.99 -2.67 -2.88
C LEU A 126 4.29 -3.55 -4.09
N LYS A 127 3.32 -4.38 -4.47
CA LYS A 127 3.23 -5.10 -5.73
C LYS A 127 1.92 -4.73 -6.41
N LEU A 128 2.02 -4.35 -7.67
CA LEU A 128 0.89 -4.02 -8.54
C LEU A 128 0.57 -5.22 -9.43
N ASN A 129 -0.67 -5.69 -9.37
CA ASN A 129 -1.14 -6.83 -10.15
C ASN A 129 -2.04 -6.37 -11.30
N GLU A 130 -1.53 -6.43 -12.54
CA GLU A 130 -2.26 -6.03 -13.75
C GLU A 130 -3.09 -7.17 -14.37
N ASP A 131 -2.70 -8.44 -14.17
CA ASP A 131 -3.10 -9.52 -15.07
C ASP A 131 -3.67 -10.75 -14.34
N ASP A 132 -3.31 -11.00 -13.08
CA ASP A 132 -3.78 -12.15 -12.31
C ASP A 132 -5.16 -11.88 -11.72
N ILE A 133 -6.18 -12.54 -12.26
CA ILE A 133 -7.57 -12.35 -11.87
C ILE A 133 -7.95 -13.04 -10.55
N GLU A 134 -7.11 -13.94 -10.05
CA GLU A 134 -7.34 -14.64 -8.78
C GLU A 134 -6.79 -13.84 -7.57
N GLU A 135 -6.26 -12.65 -7.83
CA GLU A 135 -5.54 -11.82 -6.87
C GLU A 135 -6.01 -10.36 -6.92
N LEU A 136 -5.90 -9.62 -5.82
CA LEU A 136 -6.22 -8.19 -5.79
C LEU A 136 -5.18 -7.34 -6.55
N ASN A 137 -5.58 -6.12 -6.93
CA ASN A 137 -4.75 -5.26 -7.77
C ASN A 137 -3.61 -4.56 -7.00
N PHE A 138 -3.82 -4.28 -5.71
CA PHE A 138 -2.82 -3.67 -4.82
C PHE A 138 -2.47 -4.66 -3.72
N ILE A 139 -1.19 -5.01 -3.65
CA ILE A 139 -0.68 -6.05 -2.76
C ILE A 139 0.47 -5.48 -1.94
N LEU A 140 0.47 -5.73 -0.64
CA LEU A 140 1.63 -5.52 0.22
C LEU A 140 2.28 -6.86 0.55
N LEU A 141 3.46 -7.10 0.00
CA LEU A 141 4.28 -8.25 0.33
C LEU A 141 5.09 -7.96 1.61
N ASP A 142 5.48 -9.03 2.31
CA ASP A 142 6.38 -8.94 3.46
C ASP A 142 5.85 -7.97 4.54
N ALA A 143 4.53 -7.93 4.71
CA ALA A 143 3.84 -6.90 5.45
C ALA A 143 3.86 -7.13 6.96
N GLU A 144 3.76 -6.03 7.71
CA GLU A 144 3.67 -6.01 9.17
C GLU A 144 2.80 -4.84 9.66
N PHE A 145 2.13 -5.03 10.79
CA PHE A 145 1.44 -3.94 11.48
C PHE A 145 2.46 -3.00 12.12
N VAL A 146 2.27 -1.69 11.96
CA VAL A 146 3.23 -0.68 12.45
C VAL A 146 3.09 -0.41 13.96
N ASN A 147 1.88 -0.54 14.52
CA ASN A 147 1.56 -0.25 15.93
C ASN A 147 0.74 -1.37 16.57
N GLU A 148 1.30 -2.57 16.59
CA GLU A 148 0.70 -3.74 17.24
C GLU A 148 0.61 -3.61 18.77
#